data_AF-W2ZR31-F1
#
_entry.id   AF-W2ZR31-F1
#
_cell.length_a   1.000
_cell.length_b   1.000
_cell.length_c   1.000
_cell.angle_alpha   90.00
_cell.angle_beta   90.00
_cell.angle_gamma   90.00
#
_symmetry.space_group_name_H-M   'P 1'
#
loop_
_entity.id
_entity.type
_entity.pdbx_description
1 polymer ?
#
loop_
_entity_poly.entity_id
_entity_poly.type
_entity_poly.pdbx_seq_one_letter_code
_entity_poly.pdbx_strand_id
1 'polypeptide(L)'
;MVSPATSHKPPSLSNYGQARFVLDASDVQAARDLGLLRDNVVLDSEQFTAENYGLVYDRLENLANHEFASQKAARSSFKELAVRCGFQIFVEQTSVKSNNSGNAKYRCKKLHGAQFFDQNTPVESLECPVFVNVFGFNRKWKVTKMNLAHNRVKHVEFAQAPFVEGSVTAQKTSCTTPPRILSNLQLWL
;
A
#
# COMPACT_ATOMS: atom_id res chain seq x y z
N MET A 1 34.49 11.79 -18.84
CA MET A 1 33.35 10.90 -19.15
C MET A 1 32.18 11.31 -18.28
N VAL A 2 31.20 11.99 -18.85
CA VAL A 2 30.01 12.49 -18.12
C VAL A 2 28.96 11.38 -18.14
N SER A 3 28.54 10.91 -16.96
CA SER A 3 27.47 9.91 -16.85
C SER A 3 26.13 10.53 -17.29
N PRO A 4 25.23 9.79 -17.95
CA PRO A 4 23.96 10.35 -18.37
C PRO A 4 23.10 10.64 -17.12
N ALA A 5 22.66 11.88 -16.99
CA ALA A 5 21.63 12.23 -16.02
C ALA A 5 20.36 11.46 -16.37
N THR A 6 19.98 10.49 -15.53
CA THR A 6 18.62 9.97 -15.55
C THR A 6 17.69 11.11 -15.20
N SER A 7 17.06 11.69 -16.23
CA SER A 7 15.99 12.66 -16.11
C SER A 7 14.82 11.98 -15.40
N HIS A 8 14.84 12.00 -14.08
CA HIS A 8 13.67 11.75 -13.28
C HIS A 8 12.80 13.00 -13.43
N LYS A 9 11.93 13.01 -14.46
CA LYS A 9 10.85 13.98 -14.53
C LYS A 9 10.05 13.82 -13.23
N PRO A 10 10.03 14.81 -12.32
CA PRO A 10 9.12 14.75 -11.18
C PRO A 10 7.70 14.64 -11.76
N PRO A 11 6.82 13.80 -11.18
CA PRO A 11 5.42 13.81 -11.58
C PRO A 11 4.93 15.25 -11.45
N SER A 12 4.52 15.86 -12.56
CA SER A 12 3.91 17.18 -12.52
C SER A 12 2.60 17.08 -11.74
N LEU A 13 2.26 18.11 -10.96
CA LEU A 13 0.93 18.31 -10.33
C LEU A 13 -0.24 17.83 -11.20
N SER A 14 -0.12 17.95 -12.53
CA SER A 14 -1.06 17.44 -13.51
C SER A 14 -1.52 16.00 -13.27
N ASN A 15 -0.66 15.13 -12.74
CA ASN A 15 -0.96 13.71 -12.58
C ASN A 15 -1.71 13.41 -11.29
N TYR A 16 -1.85 14.37 -10.37
CA TYR A 16 -2.59 14.19 -9.12
C TYR A 16 -4.01 14.77 -9.16
N GLY A 17 -4.34 15.45 -10.26
CA GLY A 17 -5.61 16.15 -10.42
C GLY A 17 -5.63 17.48 -9.68
N GLN A 18 -6.82 18.09 -9.65
CA GLN A 18 -7.06 19.39 -9.01
C GLN A 18 -7.74 19.28 -7.64
N ALA A 19 -8.09 18.06 -7.21
CA ALA A 19 -8.75 17.83 -5.94
C ALA A 19 -7.79 17.89 -4.75
N ARG A 20 -8.37 18.11 -3.56
CA ARG A 20 -7.64 18.07 -2.29
C ARG A 20 -7.00 16.70 -2.01
N PHE A 21 -5.85 16.74 -1.37
CA PHE A 21 -5.24 15.60 -0.72
C PHE A 21 -5.82 15.38 0.68
N VAL A 22 -5.85 14.13 1.11
CA VAL A 22 -6.34 13.69 2.43
C VAL A 22 -5.22 12.95 3.13
N LEU A 23 -4.86 13.42 4.33
CA LEU A 23 -3.90 12.78 5.22
C LEU A 23 -4.67 12.26 6.44
N ASP A 24 -4.91 10.96 6.49
CA ASP A 24 -5.65 10.35 7.59
C ASP A 24 -4.75 10.19 8.82
N ALA A 25 -5.19 10.73 9.97
CA ALA A 25 -4.48 10.60 11.24
C ALA A 25 -4.28 9.13 11.64
N SER A 26 -5.22 8.25 11.27
CA SER A 26 -5.10 6.80 11.49
C SER A 26 -3.91 6.18 10.74
N ASP A 27 -3.59 6.69 9.55
CA ASP A 27 -2.51 6.15 8.71
C ASP A 27 -1.16 6.59 9.24
N VAL A 28 -1.07 7.84 9.70
CA VAL A 28 0.11 8.35 10.43
C VAL A 28 0.33 7.54 11.70
N GLN A 29 -0.73 7.29 12.47
CA GLN A 29 -0.62 6.49 13.68
C GLN A 29 -0.24 5.04 13.38
N ALA A 30 -0.81 4.40 12.36
CA ALA A 30 -0.43 3.06 11.95
C ALA A 30 1.04 2.97 11.50
N ALA A 31 1.56 4.01 10.82
CA ALA A 31 2.98 4.09 10.46
C ALA A 31 3.88 4.20 11.70
N ARG A 32 3.45 4.94 12.73
CA ARG A 32 4.14 5.03 14.02
C ARG A 32 4.12 3.72 14.80
N ASP A 33 2.95 3.08 14.89
CA ASP A 33 2.77 1.79 15.56
C ASP A 33 3.66 0.70 14.96
N LEU A 34 3.82 0.69 13.63
CA LEU A 34 4.69 -0.25 12.92
C LEU A 34 6.18 0.15 12.96
N GLY A 35 6.51 1.27 13.61
CA GLY A 35 7.86 1.82 13.68
C GLY A 35 8.41 2.29 12.33
N LEU A 36 7.55 2.55 11.35
CA LEU A 36 7.90 3.02 10.01
C LEU A 36 8.03 4.55 9.95
N LEU A 37 7.52 5.24 10.97
CA LEU A 37 7.64 6.67 11.19
C LEU A 37 7.95 6.93 12.67
N ARG A 38 9.00 7.72 12.97
CA ARG A 38 9.31 8.14 14.34
C ARG A 38 8.25 9.11 14.89
N ASP A 39 8.03 9.09 16.20
CA ASP A 39 7.00 9.93 16.85
C ASP A 39 7.30 11.42 16.77
N ASN A 40 8.58 11.80 16.79
CA ASN A 40 9.03 13.19 16.73
C ASN A 40 9.06 13.76 15.30
N VAL A 41 8.73 12.96 14.29
CA VAL A 41 8.69 13.38 12.90
C VAL A 41 7.30 13.93 12.57
N VAL A 42 7.27 15.17 12.10
CA VAL A 42 6.05 15.89 11.70
C VAL A 42 5.95 15.87 10.17
N LEU A 43 4.79 15.47 9.66
CA LEU A 43 4.49 15.58 8.23
C LEU A 43 3.95 16.98 7.94
N ASP A 44 4.22 17.47 6.74
CA ASP A 44 3.61 18.70 6.27
C ASP A 44 2.08 18.53 6.19
N SER A 45 1.34 19.37 6.90
CA SER A 45 -0.12 19.33 6.95
C SER A 45 -0.75 20.71 6.76
N GLU A 46 -0.01 21.67 6.19
CA GLU A 46 -0.45 23.08 6.14
C GLU A 46 -1.47 23.32 5.02
N GLN A 47 -1.19 22.84 3.81
CA GLN A 47 -2.00 23.16 2.63
C GLN A 47 -2.39 21.90 1.86
N PHE A 48 -3.64 21.47 2.02
CA PHE A 48 -4.17 20.22 1.46
C PHE A 48 -4.20 20.13 -0.08
N THR A 49 -3.93 21.21 -0.79
CA THR A 49 -3.80 21.24 -2.26
C THR A 49 -2.34 21.23 -2.73
N ALA A 50 -1.38 21.35 -1.82
CA ALA A 50 0.03 21.46 -2.16
C ALA A 50 0.67 20.08 -2.34
N GLU A 51 1.63 19.94 -3.25
CA GLU A 51 2.33 18.68 -3.55
C GLU A 51 3.05 18.07 -2.34
N ASN A 52 3.47 18.92 -1.41
CA ASN A 52 4.12 18.56 -0.15
C ASN A 52 3.13 18.17 0.95
N TYR A 53 1.81 18.28 0.76
CA TYR A 53 0.89 17.84 1.79
C TYR A 53 1.04 16.34 2.09
N GLY A 54 1.15 16.01 3.38
CA GLY A 54 1.45 14.68 3.89
C GLY A 54 2.87 14.20 3.61
N LEU A 55 3.78 15.08 3.17
CA LEU A 55 5.17 14.74 2.88
C LEU A 55 6.05 14.90 4.13
N VAL A 56 7.01 14.00 4.24
CA VAL A 56 8.19 14.22 5.09
C VAL A 56 9.46 13.76 4.38
N TYR A 57 10.55 14.47 4.64
CA TYR A 57 11.84 14.21 4.04
C TYR A 57 12.99 14.43 5.03
N ASP A 58 13.82 13.39 5.18
CA ASP A 58 15.08 13.49 5.92
C ASP A 58 16.16 12.70 5.17
N ARG A 59 17.21 13.41 4.72
CA ARG A 59 18.34 12.79 4.02
C ARG A 59 19.34 12.15 4.98
N LEU A 60 19.40 12.64 6.20
CA LEU A 60 20.47 12.30 7.15
C LEU A 60 20.01 11.18 8.07
N GLU A 61 18.83 11.36 8.65
CA GLU A 61 18.24 10.42 9.59
C GLU A 61 17.29 9.45 8.92
N ASN A 62 17.10 8.31 9.56
CA ASN A 62 16.06 7.37 9.18
C ASN A 62 14.71 7.89 9.68
N LEU A 63 13.71 7.95 8.79
CA LEU A 63 12.36 8.30 9.19
C LEU A 63 11.69 7.20 10.02
N ALA A 64 12.11 5.95 9.88
CA ALA A 64 11.66 4.82 10.70
C ALA A 64 12.45 4.71 12.01
N ASN A 65 11.84 4.04 13.01
CA ASN A 65 12.47 3.76 14.31
C ASN A 65 13.68 2.80 14.20
N HIS A 66 13.80 2.08 13.08
CA HIS A 66 14.82 1.06 12.88
C HIS A 66 15.27 0.98 11.42
N GLU A 67 16.48 0.47 11.21
CA GLU A 67 17.00 0.13 9.88
C GLU A 67 16.46 -1.24 9.43
N PHE A 68 16.25 -1.40 8.13
CA PHE A 68 15.83 -2.68 7.55
C PHE A 68 17.05 -3.47 7.06
N ALA A 69 17.02 -4.79 7.23
CA ALA A 69 18.10 -5.68 6.78
C ALA A 69 18.20 -5.81 5.25
N SER A 70 17.14 -5.45 4.52
CA SER A 70 17.09 -5.52 3.06
C SER A 70 15.96 -4.68 2.48
N GLN A 71 16.03 -4.43 1.17
CA GLN A 71 14.90 -3.90 0.40
C GLN A 71 13.62 -4.73 0.59
N LYS A 72 13.75 -6.07 0.61
CA LYS A 72 12.60 -6.98 0.80
C LYS A 72 11.94 -6.77 2.17
N ALA A 73 12.73 -6.63 3.23
CA ALA A 73 12.21 -6.40 4.58
C ALA A 73 11.49 -5.04 4.68
N ALA A 74 12.06 -3.99 4.10
CA ALA A 74 11.39 -2.68 4.01
C ALA A 74 10.07 -2.81 3.24
N ARG A 75 10.06 -3.44 2.06
CA ARG A 75 8.85 -3.65 1.26
C ARG A 75 7.77 -4.40 2.03
N SER A 76 8.12 -5.48 2.74
CA SER A 76 7.15 -6.25 3.53
C SER A 76 6.49 -5.39 4.60
N SER A 77 7.25 -4.58 5.31
CA SER A 77 6.73 -3.71 6.38
C SER A 77 5.81 -2.61 5.82
N PHE A 78 6.19 -1.98 4.70
CA PHE A 78 5.31 -1.01 4.03
C PHE A 78 4.08 -1.66 3.37
N LYS A 79 4.16 -2.95 2.99
CA LYS A 79 2.99 -3.70 2.51
C LYS A 79 2.01 -3.95 3.64
N GLU A 80 2.50 -4.25 4.84
CA GLU A 80 1.66 -4.40 6.04
C GLU A 80 0.94 -3.09 6.39
N LEU A 81 1.67 -1.97 6.39
CA LEU A 81 1.07 -0.64 6.56
C LEU A 81 -0.03 -0.39 5.52
N ALA A 82 0.25 -0.63 4.24
CA ALA A 82 -0.70 -0.40 3.16
C ALA A 82 -2.00 -1.20 3.37
N VAL A 83 -1.89 -2.48 3.69
CA VAL A 83 -3.05 -3.35 3.97
C VAL A 83 -3.84 -2.84 5.19
N ARG A 84 -3.15 -2.48 6.27
CA ARG A 84 -3.77 -1.94 7.49
C ARG A 84 -4.53 -0.64 7.22
N CYS A 85 -4.05 0.18 6.31
CA CYS A 85 -4.66 1.46 5.91
C CYS A 85 -5.60 1.36 4.71
N GLY A 86 -5.89 0.15 4.20
CA GLY A 86 -6.84 -0.04 3.10
C GLY A 86 -6.34 0.32 1.72
N PHE A 87 -5.04 0.29 1.46
CA PHE A 87 -4.49 0.44 0.12
C PHE A 87 -3.47 -0.65 -0.21
N GLN A 88 -2.96 -0.64 -1.43
CA GLN A 88 -1.91 -1.56 -1.86
C GLN A 88 -0.75 -0.75 -2.40
N ILE A 89 0.47 -1.29 -2.28
CA ILE A 89 1.66 -0.69 -2.88
C ILE A 89 2.26 -1.58 -3.96
N PHE A 90 2.94 -0.95 -4.91
CA PHE A 90 3.82 -1.63 -5.87
C PHE A 90 5.22 -1.02 -5.82
N VAL A 91 6.21 -1.73 -6.36
CA VAL A 91 7.56 -1.22 -6.52
C VAL A 91 7.61 -0.45 -7.83
N GLU A 92 7.77 0.87 -7.76
CA GLU A 92 7.87 1.72 -8.94
C GLU A 92 9.30 1.70 -9.50
N GLN A 93 10.28 1.79 -8.60
CA GLN A 93 11.69 1.81 -8.99
C GLN A 93 12.51 1.01 -7.98
N THR A 94 13.49 0.27 -8.49
CA THR A 94 14.51 -0.41 -7.67
C THR A 94 15.87 -0.26 -8.33
N SER A 95 16.90 -0.11 -7.51
CA SER A 95 18.28 -0.28 -7.89
C SER A 95 18.96 -1.10 -6.79
N VAL A 96 19.70 -2.13 -7.18
CA VAL A 96 20.51 -2.94 -6.26
C VAL A 96 21.93 -2.96 -6.82
N LYS A 97 22.88 -2.54 -5.99
CA LYS A 97 24.31 -2.53 -6.24
C LYS A 97 24.96 -3.65 -5.40
N SER A 98 26.27 -3.84 -5.58
CA SER A 98 27.07 -4.71 -4.71
C SER A 98 26.87 -4.34 -3.23
N ASN A 99 27.10 -5.33 -2.36
CA ASN A 99 26.96 -5.19 -0.90
C ASN A 99 25.56 -4.74 -0.42
N ASN A 100 24.48 -5.17 -1.10
CA ASN A 100 23.08 -4.88 -0.73
C ASN A 100 22.80 -3.38 -0.54
N SER A 101 23.42 -2.55 -1.39
CA SER A 101 23.21 -1.11 -1.43
C SER A 101 22.29 -0.74 -2.58
N GLY A 102 21.61 0.40 -2.53
CA GLY A 102 20.69 0.77 -3.59
C GLY A 102 19.58 1.72 -3.17
N ASN A 103 18.55 1.80 -4.00
CA ASN A 103 17.36 2.60 -3.75
C ASN A 103 16.13 1.79 -4.11
N ALA A 104 15.03 2.00 -3.38
CA ALA A 104 13.72 1.54 -3.80
C ALA A 104 12.69 2.66 -3.62
N LYS A 105 11.74 2.71 -4.53
CA LYS A 105 10.55 3.57 -4.44
C LYS A 105 9.32 2.70 -4.51
N TYR A 106 8.47 2.84 -3.50
CA TYR A 106 7.16 2.20 -3.42
C TYR A 106 6.09 3.25 -3.64
N ARG A 107 5.02 2.92 -4.37
CA ARG A 107 3.87 3.82 -4.59
C ARG A 107 2.56 3.11 -4.36
N CYS A 108 1.55 3.89 -4.00
CA CYS A 108 0.18 3.38 -3.93
C CYS A 108 -0.28 2.90 -5.32
N LYS A 109 -0.76 1.67 -5.35
CA LYS A 109 -1.25 0.99 -6.56
C LYS A 109 -2.63 1.53 -6.91
N LYS A 110 -2.80 1.89 -8.18
CA LYS A 110 -4.10 2.17 -8.78
C LYS A 110 -4.81 0.85 -9.05
N LEU A 111 -5.87 0.60 -8.32
CA LEU A 111 -6.70 -0.61 -8.43
C LEU A 111 -7.80 -0.42 -9.47
N HIS A 112 -8.41 -1.51 -9.95
CA HIS A 112 -9.56 -1.39 -10.82
C HIS A 112 -10.74 -0.82 -10.02
N GLY A 113 -11.50 0.09 -10.63
CA GLY A 113 -12.55 0.82 -9.92
C GLY A 113 -12.04 1.79 -8.84
N ALA A 114 -10.75 2.16 -8.83
CA ALA A 114 -10.25 3.21 -7.96
C ALA A 114 -11.00 4.53 -8.21
N GLN A 115 -11.58 5.08 -7.14
CA GLN A 115 -12.30 6.36 -7.16
C GLN A 115 -11.38 7.46 -6.65
N PHE A 116 -11.06 8.42 -7.53
CA PHE A 116 -10.30 9.61 -7.18
C PHE A 116 -11.25 10.73 -6.73
N PHE A 117 -10.74 11.64 -5.90
CA PHE A 117 -11.52 12.81 -5.49
C PHE A 117 -11.65 13.84 -6.62
N ASP A 118 -10.74 13.83 -7.58
CA ASP A 118 -10.88 14.58 -8.83
C ASP A 118 -11.77 13.80 -9.81
N GLN A 119 -12.88 14.43 -10.20
CA GLN A 119 -13.85 13.90 -11.16
C GLN A 119 -13.75 14.53 -12.55
N ASN A 120 -12.91 15.57 -12.70
CA ASN A 120 -12.76 16.33 -13.94
C ASN A 120 -11.57 15.81 -14.78
N THR A 121 -10.59 15.21 -14.13
CA THR A 121 -9.43 14.61 -14.79
C THR A 121 -9.72 13.13 -15.10
N PRO A 122 -9.42 12.65 -16.33
CA PRO A 122 -9.60 11.25 -16.67
C PRO A 122 -8.87 10.32 -15.68
N VAL A 123 -9.52 9.23 -15.27
CA VAL A 123 -8.96 8.36 -14.24
C VAL A 123 -7.59 7.87 -14.66
N GLU A 124 -7.38 7.50 -15.93
CA GLU A 124 -6.11 7.01 -16.49
C GLU A 124 -4.92 7.95 -16.29
N SER A 125 -5.14 9.27 -16.29
CA SER A 125 -4.07 10.26 -16.07
C SER A 125 -3.83 10.57 -14.60
N LEU A 126 -4.67 10.06 -13.69
CA LEU A 126 -4.54 10.24 -12.25
C LEU A 126 -3.66 9.17 -11.60
N GLU A 127 -2.82 9.62 -10.68
CA GLU A 127 -1.97 8.84 -9.80
C GLU A 127 -2.18 9.23 -8.34
N CYS A 128 -1.88 8.30 -7.43
CA CYS A 128 -1.92 8.60 -6.00
C CYS A 128 -0.58 9.21 -5.54
N PRO A 129 -0.60 10.27 -4.69
CA PRO A 129 0.62 10.92 -4.21
C PRO A 129 1.36 10.10 -3.14
N VAL A 130 0.75 9.06 -2.56
CA VAL A 130 1.46 8.16 -1.64
C VAL A 130 2.67 7.51 -2.31
N PHE A 131 3.83 7.74 -1.70
CA PHE A 131 5.07 7.05 -2.04
C PHE A 131 5.98 6.92 -0.82
N VAL A 132 6.93 5.98 -0.91
CA VAL A 132 7.99 5.79 0.07
C VAL A 132 9.30 5.56 -0.67
N ASN A 133 10.33 6.32 -0.30
CA ASN A 133 11.69 6.12 -0.75
C ASN A 133 12.51 5.49 0.35
N VAL A 134 13.18 4.39 0.01
CA VAL A 134 14.17 3.74 0.87
C VAL A 134 15.54 3.72 0.19
N PHE A 135 16.57 3.92 1.00
CA PHE A 135 17.97 3.92 0.59
C PHE A 135 18.73 2.86 1.37
N GLY A 136 19.53 2.05 0.67
CA GLY A 136 20.37 1.01 1.22
C GLY A 136 21.85 1.34 1.07
N PHE A 137 22.61 1.21 2.15
CA PHE A 137 24.07 1.29 2.15
C PHE A 137 24.65 0.29 3.16
N ASN A 138 25.65 -0.49 2.75
CA ASN A 138 26.30 -1.49 3.61
C ASN A 138 25.29 -2.41 4.34
N ARG A 139 24.34 -2.96 3.58
CA ARG A 139 23.29 -3.89 4.05
C ARG A 139 22.28 -3.29 5.03
N LYS A 140 22.34 -1.99 5.32
CA LYS A 140 21.38 -1.26 6.15
C LYS A 140 20.51 -0.40 5.25
N TRP A 141 19.20 -0.54 5.39
CA TRP A 141 18.21 0.21 4.61
C TRP A 141 17.46 1.18 5.51
N LYS A 142 17.30 2.43 5.05
CA LYS A 142 16.64 3.52 5.76
C LYS A 142 15.52 4.10 4.90
N VAL A 143 14.52 4.68 5.54
CA VAL A 143 13.46 5.46 4.89
C VAL A 143 13.92 6.91 4.88
N THR A 144 13.99 7.50 3.69
CA THR A 144 14.50 8.88 3.53
C THR A 144 13.41 9.87 3.18
N LYS A 145 12.36 9.43 2.47
CA LYS A 145 11.24 10.28 2.06
C LYS A 145 9.95 9.47 2.06
N MET A 146 8.86 10.03 2.54
CA MET A 146 7.54 9.43 2.37
C MET A 146 6.46 10.49 2.23
N ASN A 147 5.41 10.18 1.47
CA ASN A 147 4.16 10.90 1.47
C ASN A 147 3.04 9.93 1.86
N LEU A 148 2.21 10.28 2.84
CA LEU A 148 1.07 9.49 3.31
C LEU A 148 -0.29 10.05 2.89
N ALA A 149 -0.34 11.14 2.16
CA ALA A 149 -1.58 11.72 1.66
C ALA A 149 -2.11 10.99 0.42
N HIS A 150 -3.44 10.87 0.35
CA HIS A 150 -4.18 10.25 -0.74
C HIS A 150 -5.06 11.25 -1.47
N ASN A 151 -5.27 11.06 -2.77
CA ASN A 151 -6.28 11.74 -3.59
C ASN A 151 -7.39 10.79 -4.07
N ARG A 152 -7.54 9.65 -3.39
CA ARG A 152 -8.46 8.57 -3.76
C ARG A 152 -9.04 7.88 -2.54
N VAL A 153 -10.19 7.23 -2.74
CA VAL A 153 -10.85 6.39 -1.76
C VAL A 153 -10.01 5.14 -1.46
N LYS A 154 -9.85 4.84 -0.17
CA LYS A 154 -9.21 3.62 0.36
C LYS A 154 -10.24 2.49 0.48
N HIS A 155 -9.80 1.27 0.74
CA HIS A 155 -10.61 0.05 0.89
C HIS A 155 -11.35 -0.41 -0.39
N VAL A 156 -11.02 0.17 -1.55
CA VAL A 156 -11.49 -0.34 -2.85
C VAL A 156 -10.93 -1.75 -3.07
N GLU A 157 -11.79 -2.71 -3.43
CA GLU A 157 -11.50 -4.16 -3.53
C GLU A 157 -11.25 -4.90 -2.21
N PHE A 158 -11.29 -4.22 -1.05
CA PHE A 158 -11.27 -4.88 0.26
C PHE A 158 -12.71 -5.14 0.72
N ALA A 159 -13.44 -5.99 0.00
CA ALA A 159 -14.74 -6.44 0.48
C ALA A 159 -14.53 -7.21 1.79
N GLN A 160 -14.95 -6.66 2.93
CA GLN A 160 -15.32 -7.50 4.05
C GLN A 160 -16.51 -8.32 3.56
N ALA A 161 -16.36 -9.65 3.50
CA ALA A 161 -17.53 -10.50 3.35
C ALA A 161 -18.52 -10.07 4.45
N PRO A 162 -19.76 -9.71 4.13
CA PRO A 162 -20.72 -9.40 5.17
C PRO A 162 -20.81 -10.63 6.08
N PHE A 163 -20.55 -10.44 7.38
CA PHE A 163 -20.82 -11.47 8.36
C PHE A 163 -22.33 -11.64 8.41
N VAL A 164 -22.84 -12.58 7.61
CA VAL A 164 -24.23 -13.02 7.71
C VAL A 164 -24.23 -14.15 8.74
N GLU A 165 -24.65 -13.85 9.96
CA GLU A 165 -25.01 -14.88 10.93
C GLU A 165 -26.34 -15.50 10.52
N GLY A 166 -26.28 -16.31 9.46
CA GLY A 166 -27.40 -17.10 8.98
C GLY A 166 -27.55 -18.34 9.85
N SER A 167 -28.42 -18.26 10.86
CA SER A 167 -28.93 -19.47 11.52
C SER A 167 -29.74 -20.27 10.49
N VAL A 168 -29.16 -21.38 10.03
CA VAL A 168 -29.89 -22.35 9.19
C VAL A 168 -30.91 -23.05 10.09
N THR A 169 -32.16 -22.63 10.06
CA THR A 169 -33.26 -23.44 10.59
C THR A 169 -33.34 -24.73 9.79
N ALA A 170 -33.00 -25.85 10.43
CA ALA A 170 -33.22 -27.18 9.89
C ALA A 170 -34.72 -27.40 9.65
N GLN A 171 -35.15 -27.33 8.40
CA GLN A 171 -36.47 -27.82 8.01
C GLN A 171 -36.47 -29.35 8.07
N LYS A 172 -37.25 -29.90 9.00
CA LYS A 172 -37.65 -31.32 9.00
C LYS A 172 -38.51 -31.57 7.76
N THR A 173 -37.98 -32.31 6.79
CA THR A 173 -38.79 -33.05 5.83
C THR A 173 -38.77 -34.52 6.23
N SER A 174 -39.90 -34.99 6.78
CA SER A 174 -40.21 -36.41 6.88
C SER A 174 -40.80 -36.88 5.55
N CYS A 175 -40.23 -37.90 4.92
CA CYS A 175 -41.03 -38.96 4.31
C CYS A 175 -40.19 -40.23 4.11
N THR A 176 -40.81 -41.35 4.45
CA THR A 176 -40.24 -42.69 4.63
C THR A 176 -40.50 -43.57 3.41
N THR A 177 -39.49 -44.24 2.85
CA THR A 177 -39.50 -45.68 2.47
C THR A 177 -38.07 -46.18 2.08
N PRO A 178 -37.71 -47.48 2.29
CA PRO A 178 -36.32 -47.91 2.47
C PRO A 178 -35.79 -48.80 1.29
N PRO A 179 -34.68 -49.56 1.46
CA PRO A 179 -33.47 -49.44 0.66
C PRO A 179 -33.43 -50.37 -0.58
N ARG A 180 -32.65 -50.00 -1.60
CA ARG A 180 -32.09 -50.98 -2.53
C ARG A 180 -30.57 -51.01 -2.37
N ILE A 181 -30.11 -52.04 -1.68
CA ILE A 181 -28.74 -52.53 -1.72
C ILE A 181 -28.52 -53.08 -3.14
N LEU A 182 -27.57 -52.51 -3.88
CA LEU A 182 -26.75 -53.29 -4.80
C LEU A 182 -25.30 -52.83 -4.64
N SER A 183 -24.53 -53.76 -4.10
CA SER A 183 -23.07 -53.83 -4.10
C SER A 183 -22.46 -53.49 -5.46
N ASN A 184 -21.36 -52.75 -5.45
CA ASN A 184 -20.10 -53.32 -5.91
C ASN A 184 -18.89 -52.47 -5.47
N LEU A 185 -17.93 -53.18 -4.88
CA LEU A 185 -16.52 -52.83 -4.83
C LEU A 185 -16.06 -52.34 -6.22
N GLN A 186 -15.22 -51.32 -6.28
CA GLN A 186 -13.77 -51.53 -6.35
C GLN A 186 -13.02 -50.18 -6.35
N LEU A 187 -11.86 -50.22 -5.69
CA LEU A 187 -10.66 -49.39 -5.80
C LEU A 187 -10.51 -48.62 -7.13
N TRP A 188 -9.86 -47.45 -7.08
CA TRP A 188 -8.44 -47.28 -7.40
C TRP A 188 -8.04 -45.80 -7.25
N LEU A 189 -6.99 -45.57 -6.43
CA LEU A 189 -6.04 -44.44 -6.31
C LEU A 189 -6.53 -43.00 -6.52
#